data_AF-A0AAV5DKX0-F1
#
_entry.id   AF-A0AAV5DKX0-F1
#
_cell.length_a   1.000
_cell.length_b   1.000
_cell.length_c   1.000
_cell.angle_alpha   90.00
_cell.angle_beta   90.00
_cell.angle_gamma   90.00
#
_symmetry.space_group_name_H-M   'P 1'
#
loop_
_entity.id
_entity.type
_entity.pdbx_description
1 polymer ?
#
loop_
_entity_poly.entity_id
_entity_poly.type
_entity_poly.pdbx_seq_one_letter_code
_entity_poly.pdbx_strand_id
1 'polypeptide(L)'
;MALATNSAAAAAAAAVSGAAAAQLRPAFVPMKRRTIAAVHAADPSKNNGPVPAAAAAKTSTPTVSAPEKKLAGKWAVDSWKSKKALQLPEYPSQEELDAVLKTIETFPPVVFAGEARHLEERLAEAAMGRAFVLQGGDCAESFKEFNANNIRDTFRILLQMGAVLMFGGQVPVVKVGRMAGQFAKPRSDAFEERDGVKLPSYRGDNVNGDDFNEKSRVPDPQRMIRAYAQSVATLNLLRAFATGGYAAMQRVTQWNLDFMDHNEQGDRCHLKILFLVSDKMNPSDLVKLIEILNPSNKPGRITIITRMGAENMRVKLPHLIRAVRNSGQIVTWITDPMHGNTIKAPCGLKTRPFDSILAEVRAFFDVHDQEGSHPGGIHLEMTGQNVTECIGGSRTVTFDDLSDRYHTHCDPRLNASQSLELAFIIAERLRKRRMRSTLNNSLPLPPLAF
;
A
#
# COMPACT_ATOMS: atom_id res chain seq x y z
N MET A 1 -37.28 -63.36 -17.87
CA MET A 1 -37.22 -62.03 -18.50
C MET A 1 -37.15 -61.00 -17.38
N ALA A 2 -36.28 -60.00 -17.51
CA ALA A 2 -35.78 -59.14 -16.45
C ALA A 2 -36.82 -58.56 -15.49
N LEU A 3 -36.48 -58.50 -14.19
CA LEU A 3 -36.40 -57.27 -13.40
C LEU A 3 -35.87 -57.56 -11.98
N ALA A 4 -34.80 -56.85 -11.65
CA ALA A 4 -34.25 -56.65 -10.31
C ALA A 4 -35.24 -55.81 -9.47
N THR A 5 -35.20 -55.68 -8.15
CA THR A 5 -34.13 -55.71 -7.14
C THR A 5 -34.79 -56.00 -5.79
N ASN A 6 -34.17 -56.83 -4.95
CA ASN A 6 -34.65 -57.13 -3.60
C ASN A 6 -34.13 -56.13 -2.56
N SER A 7 -35.06 -55.75 -1.70
CA SER A 7 -34.94 -55.06 -0.41
C SER A 7 -34.54 -56.00 0.75
N ALA A 8 -34.27 -55.38 1.91
CA ALA A 8 -34.13 -55.92 3.27
C ALA A 8 -32.70 -56.31 3.70
N ALA A 9 -32.24 -56.10 4.94
CA ALA A 9 -32.98 -56.01 6.20
C ALA A 9 -32.23 -55.21 7.28
N ALA A 10 -33.01 -54.74 8.26
CA ALA A 10 -32.59 -54.16 9.52
C ALA A 10 -32.51 -55.21 10.65
N ALA A 11 -31.67 -54.96 11.67
CA ALA A 11 -31.81 -55.38 13.08
C ALA A 11 -30.78 -54.57 13.91
N ALA A 12 -31.14 -53.69 14.86
CA ALA A 12 -31.56 -53.94 16.25
C ALA A 12 -30.47 -54.71 17.06
N ALA A 13 -30.01 -54.34 18.27
CA ALA A 13 -30.35 -53.34 19.27
C ALA A 13 -29.22 -53.32 20.35
N ALA A 14 -29.35 -52.41 21.33
CA ALA A 14 -28.86 -52.45 22.73
C ALA A 14 -27.88 -51.35 23.17
N ALA A 15 -28.52 -50.36 23.81
CA ALA A 15 -28.08 -49.39 24.80
C ALA A 15 -26.87 -49.76 25.69
N VAL A 16 -26.00 -48.77 25.92
CA VAL A 16 -25.40 -48.50 27.23
C VAL A 16 -25.50 -47.01 27.52
N SER A 17 -26.30 -46.70 28.52
CA SER A 17 -26.48 -45.40 29.16
C SER A 17 -25.29 -45.09 30.08
N GLY A 18 -24.61 -43.96 29.84
CA GLY A 18 -23.63 -43.37 30.75
C GLY A 18 -23.92 -41.89 30.92
N ALA A 19 -24.53 -41.53 32.04
CA ALA A 19 -24.92 -40.18 32.40
C ALA A 19 -23.68 -39.27 32.59
N ALA A 20 -23.56 -38.22 31.78
CA ALA A 20 -22.66 -37.11 32.05
C ALA A 20 -23.42 -36.02 32.82
N ALA A 21 -23.04 -35.82 34.07
CA ALA A 21 -23.60 -34.81 34.95
C ALA A 21 -23.43 -33.40 34.36
N ALA A 22 -24.54 -32.68 34.23
CA ALA A 22 -24.59 -31.28 33.86
C ALA A 22 -23.95 -30.44 34.99
N GLN A 23 -22.77 -29.86 34.73
CA GLN A 23 -22.21 -28.83 35.60
C GLN A 23 -22.95 -27.50 35.35
N LEU A 24 -23.75 -27.12 36.35
CA LEU A 24 -24.39 -25.83 36.49
C LEU A 24 -23.35 -24.70 36.44
N ARG A 25 -23.48 -23.83 35.45
CA ARG A 25 -22.78 -22.53 35.40
C ARG A 25 -23.31 -21.64 36.53
N PRO A 26 -22.47 -20.99 37.35
CA PRO A 26 -22.98 -20.04 38.33
C PRO A 26 -23.48 -18.77 37.65
N ALA A 27 -24.64 -18.31 38.12
CA ALA A 27 -25.33 -17.11 37.66
C ALA A 27 -24.48 -15.84 37.89
N PHE A 28 -24.47 -14.97 36.89
CA PHE A 28 -23.88 -13.63 36.96
C PHE A 28 -24.67 -12.78 37.98
N VAL A 29 -24.01 -12.41 39.08
CA VAL A 29 -24.53 -11.43 40.06
C VAL A 29 -24.01 -10.04 39.68
N PRO A 30 -24.85 -8.99 39.64
CA PRO A 30 -24.43 -7.66 39.24
C PRO A 30 -23.63 -7.00 40.38
N MET A 31 -22.34 -6.73 40.13
CA MET A 31 -21.46 -6.07 41.08
C MET A 31 -21.65 -4.53 40.99
N LYS A 32 -21.91 -3.91 42.15
CA LYS A 32 -22.19 -2.48 42.33
C LYS A 32 -21.10 -1.59 41.71
N ARG A 33 -21.54 -0.53 41.00
CA ARG A 33 -20.69 0.59 40.54
C ARG A 33 -19.92 1.18 41.72
N ARG A 34 -18.59 1.14 41.66
CA ARG A 34 -17.71 2.00 42.47
C ARG A 34 -17.37 3.24 41.67
N THR A 35 -17.86 4.38 42.13
CA THR A 35 -17.46 5.72 41.76
C THR A 35 -16.01 5.95 42.19
N ILE A 36 -15.12 6.29 41.25
CA ILE A 36 -13.80 6.83 41.57
C ILE A 36 -13.91 8.35 41.46
N ALA A 37 -13.66 9.02 42.57
CA ALA A 37 -13.76 10.46 42.75
C ALA A 37 -12.58 11.17 42.07
N ALA A 38 -12.89 12.32 41.45
CA ALA A 38 -11.92 13.28 40.97
C ALA A 38 -11.20 13.93 42.17
N VAL A 39 -9.87 13.97 42.14
CA VAL A 39 -9.05 14.74 43.07
C VAL A 39 -8.75 16.11 42.44
N HIS A 40 -9.34 17.14 43.04
CA HIS A 40 -8.97 18.55 42.87
C HIS A 40 -7.87 18.93 43.86
N ALA A 41 -6.88 19.70 43.39
CA ALA A 41 -6.17 20.76 44.11
C ALA A 41 -5.19 21.42 43.11
N ALA A 42 -4.98 22.72 43.01
CA ALA A 42 -5.59 23.92 43.57
C ALA A 42 -5.09 25.12 42.73
N ASP A 43 -5.92 26.14 42.57
CA ASP A 43 -5.52 27.48 42.07
C ASP A 43 -4.84 28.27 43.20
N PRO A 44 -3.96 29.24 42.90
CA PRO A 44 -4.25 30.56 43.44
C PRO A 44 -4.00 31.71 42.44
N SER A 45 -5.02 32.55 42.33
CA SER A 45 -5.02 33.84 41.66
C SER A 45 -4.28 34.94 42.44
N LYS A 46 -3.54 35.76 41.69
CA LYS A 46 -3.38 37.25 41.74
C LYS A 46 -3.03 37.94 43.07
N ASN A 47 -1.94 38.72 43.04
CA ASN A 47 -2.01 40.14 43.40
C ASN A 47 -0.90 41.00 42.75
N ASN A 48 -1.22 42.30 42.63
CA ASN A 48 -0.68 43.34 41.73
C ASN A 48 0.62 44.05 42.19
N GLY A 49 1.30 44.71 41.24
CA GLY A 49 2.14 45.90 41.53
C GLY A 49 3.32 46.14 40.57
N PRO A 50 3.47 47.31 39.90
CA PRO A 50 4.42 47.55 38.80
C PRO A 50 5.68 48.33 39.21
N VAL A 51 6.86 48.03 38.65
CA VAL A 51 8.09 48.86 38.75
C VAL A 51 8.95 48.70 37.46
N PRO A 52 9.61 49.76 36.94
CA PRO A 52 9.69 50.02 35.49
C PRO A 52 10.98 49.57 34.79
N ALA A 53 10.91 49.71 33.46
CA ALA A 53 11.93 49.39 32.46
C ALA A 53 13.28 50.10 32.65
N ALA A 54 14.35 49.35 32.43
CA ALA A 54 15.68 49.88 32.14
C ALA A 54 16.03 49.60 30.67
N ALA A 55 16.25 50.69 29.94
CA ALA A 55 16.70 50.71 28.57
C ALA A 55 18.18 50.34 28.47
N ALA A 56 18.54 49.48 27.51
CA ALA A 56 19.92 49.34 27.04
C ALA A 56 19.95 49.10 25.52
N ALA A 57 20.63 50.04 24.87
CA ALA A 57 21.05 50.18 23.48
C ALA A 57 20.88 49.01 22.49
N LYS A 58 20.23 49.31 21.36
CA LYS A 58 20.28 48.53 20.12
C LYS A 58 21.58 48.82 19.36
N THR A 59 22.45 47.83 19.24
CA THR A 59 23.51 47.80 18.22
C THR A 59 23.02 47.01 17.01
N SER A 60 22.76 47.73 15.92
CA SER A 60 22.37 47.15 14.63
C SER A 60 23.59 46.58 13.89
N THR A 61 23.72 45.26 13.84
CA THR A 61 24.55 44.57 12.84
C THR A 61 23.65 44.12 11.69
N PRO A 62 24.03 44.34 10.42
CA PRO A 62 23.20 43.91 9.30
C PRO A 62 23.33 42.40 9.14
N THR A 63 22.34 41.66 9.65
CA THR A 63 22.18 40.25 9.33
C THR A 63 21.59 40.18 7.93
N VAL A 64 22.37 39.66 6.98
CA VAL A 64 21.87 39.27 5.66
C VAL A 64 20.83 38.17 5.89
N SER A 65 19.56 38.53 5.82
CA SER A 65 18.46 37.58 5.90
C SER A 65 18.50 36.69 4.65
N ALA A 66 18.66 35.39 4.88
CA ALA A 66 18.34 34.39 3.88
C ALA A 66 16.89 34.62 3.40
N PRO A 67 16.59 34.48 2.10
CA PRO A 67 15.25 34.73 1.61
C PRO A 67 14.29 33.73 2.27
N GLU A 68 13.38 34.23 3.10
CA GLU A 68 12.24 33.46 3.58
C GLU A 68 11.47 32.94 2.36
N LYS A 69 11.55 31.62 2.12
CA LYS A 69 10.73 30.93 1.12
C LYS A 69 9.25 31.10 1.51
N LYS A 70 8.63 32.13 0.95
CA LYS A 70 7.21 32.43 1.10
C LYS A 70 6.40 31.54 0.15
N LEU A 71 6.04 30.32 0.56
CA LEU A 71 5.02 29.54 -0.15
C LEU A 71 4.37 28.46 0.75
N ALA A 72 3.17 28.77 1.24
CA ALA A 72 1.99 27.90 1.22
C ALA A 72 0.84 28.64 1.91
N GLY A 73 -0.32 28.78 1.25
CA GLY A 73 -1.55 29.12 1.97
C GLY A 73 -1.80 28.08 3.08
N LYS A 74 -2.41 28.49 4.21
CA LYS A 74 -2.72 27.56 5.30
C LYS A 74 -3.53 26.38 4.76
N TRP A 75 -2.98 25.17 4.87
CA TRP A 75 -3.68 23.95 4.47
C TRP A 75 -4.96 23.79 5.30
N ALA A 76 -6.07 23.53 4.60
CA ALA A 76 -7.35 23.14 5.18
C ALA A 76 -7.89 21.94 4.40
N VAL A 77 -8.76 21.13 5.03
CA VAL A 77 -9.29 19.90 4.43
C VAL A 77 -9.95 20.17 3.08
N ASP A 78 -10.69 21.28 2.93
CA ASP A 78 -11.36 21.64 1.69
C ASP A 78 -10.49 22.42 0.69
N SER A 79 -9.25 22.75 1.04
CA SER A 79 -8.40 23.61 0.20
C SER A 79 -8.13 23.02 -1.19
N TRP A 80 -8.18 21.69 -1.34
CA TRP A 80 -8.02 21.01 -2.63
C TRP A 80 -9.16 21.30 -3.62
N LYS A 81 -10.38 21.59 -3.14
CA LYS A 81 -11.55 21.88 -3.99
C LYS A 81 -11.35 23.16 -4.83
N SER A 82 -10.48 24.06 -4.39
CA SER A 82 -10.08 25.27 -5.13
C SER A 82 -9.05 25.01 -6.24
N LYS A 83 -8.50 23.79 -6.33
CA LYS A 83 -7.48 23.41 -7.30
C LYS A 83 -8.11 22.57 -8.42
N LYS A 84 -7.47 22.57 -9.58
CA LYS A 84 -7.87 21.70 -10.70
C LYS A 84 -7.64 20.24 -10.31
N ALA A 85 -8.73 19.50 -10.07
CA ALA A 85 -8.71 18.07 -9.83
C ALA A 85 -9.09 17.32 -11.11
N LEU A 86 -8.25 16.37 -11.53
CA LEU A 86 -8.52 15.50 -12.67
C LEU A 86 -9.16 14.19 -12.18
N GLN A 87 -9.81 13.46 -13.09
CA GLN A 87 -10.34 12.10 -12.86
C GLN A 87 -11.49 11.99 -11.84
N LEU A 88 -12.05 13.12 -11.40
CA LEU A 88 -13.26 13.10 -10.57
C LEU A 88 -14.47 12.59 -11.37
N PRO A 89 -15.36 11.81 -10.73
CA PRO A 89 -16.64 11.49 -11.32
C PRO A 89 -17.59 12.69 -11.32
N GLU A 90 -18.52 12.69 -12.27
CA GLU A 90 -19.64 13.63 -12.33
C GLU A 90 -20.88 12.90 -11.82
N TYR A 91 -21.29 13.21 -10.58
CA TYR A 91 -22.47 12.59 -9.97
C TYR A 91 -23.75 13.30 -10.42
N PRO A 92 -24.85 12.57 -10.69
CA PRO A 92 -26.11 13.17 -11.12
C PRO A 92 -26.77 14.10 -10.08
N SER A 93 -26.57 13.81 -8.79
CA SER A 93 -27.16 14.57 -7.69
C SER A 93 -26.09 15.01 -6.68
N GLN A 94 -25.92 16.31 -6.53
CA GLN A 94 -25.02 16.89 -5.53
C GLN A 94 -25.57 16.71 -4.11
N GLU A 95 -26.90 16.79 -3.94
CA GLU A 95 -27.57 16.60 -2.65
C GLU A 95 -27.35 15.18 -2.10
N GLU A 96 -27.42 14.18 -2.98
CA GLU A 96 -27.15 12.79 -2.61
C GLU A 96 -25.68 12.58 -2.25
N LEU A 97 -24.77 13.16 -3.03
CA LEU A 97 -23.34 13.14 -2.74
C LEU A 97 -23.06 13.74 -1.35
N ASP A 98 -23.61 14.91 -1.05
CA ASP A 98 -23.40 15.58 0.24
C ASP A 98 -24.00 14.78 1.41
N ALA A 99 -25.13 14.11 1.20
CA ALA A 99 -25.73 13.22 2.21
C ALA A 99 -24.83 12.01 2.50
N VAL A 100 -24.25 11.40 1.46
CA VAL A 100 -23.31 10.28 1.63
C VAL A 100 -22.02 10.75 2.32
N LEU A 101 -21.47 11.90 1.94
CA LEU A 101 -20.26 12.43 2.58
C LEU A 101 -20.47 12.68 4.07
N LYS A 102 -21.59 13.32 4.47
CA LYS A 102 -21.97 13.49 5.87
C LYS A 102 -22.11 12.16 6.62
N THR A 103 -22.61 11.14 5.94
CA THR A 103 -22.72 9.80 6.54
C THR A 103 -21.34 9.21 6.81
N ILE A 104 -20.43 9.23 5.83
CA ILE A 104 -19.07 8.69 5.95
C ILE A 104 -18.24 9.44 7.00
N GLU A 105 -18.44 10.76 7.15
CA GLU A 105 -17.79 11.56 8.20
C GLU A 105 -18.07 11.07 9.62
N THR A 106 -19.21 10.41 9.85
CA THR A 106 -19.56 9.84 11.17
C THR A 106 -18.95 8.45 11.42
N PHE A 107 -18.39 7.81 10.38
CA PHE A 107 -17.88 6.46 10.48
C PHE A 107 -16.48 6.42 11.14
N PRO A 108 -16.15 5.33 11.87
CA PRO A 108 -14.80 5.13 12.40
C PRO A 108 -13.74 5.12 11.30
N PRO A 109 -12.52 5.62 11.56
CA PRO A 109 -11.44 5.55 10.59
C PRO A 109 -11.01 4.10 10.34
N VAL A 110 -10.55 3.81 9.13
CA VAL A 110 -10.08 2.46 8.72
C VAL A 110 -8.76 2.09 9.42
N VAL A 111 -7.89 3.08 9.68
CA VAL A 111 -6.58 2.88 10.33
C VAL A 111 -6.37 3.91 11.45
N PHE A 112 -5.58 3.53 12.45
CA PHE A 112 -5.20 4.45 13.52
C PHE A 112 -3.98 5.30 13.16
N ALA A 113 -3.93 6.47 13.78
CA ALA A 113 -2.83 7.43 13.68
C ALA A 113 -1.46 6.80 14.00
N GLY A 114 -1.35 6.01 15.08
CA GLY A 114 -0.10 5.36 15.48
C GLY A 114 0.45 4.39 14.43
N GLU A 115 -0.42 3.61 13.78
CA GLU A 115 -0.04 2.71 12.69
C GLU A 115 0.50 3.50 11.49
N ALA A 116 -0.06 4.69 11.27
CA ALA A 116 0.47 5.58 10.25
C ALA A 116 1.89 6.04 10.62
N ARG A 117 2.16 6.48 11.84
CA ARG A 117 3.52 6.87 12.24
C ARG A 117 4.51 5.71 12.14
N HIS A 118 4.12 4.53 12.63
CA HIS A 118 4.99 3.36 12.59
C HIS A 118 5.40 2.96 11.16
N LEU A 119 4.47 2.97 10.20
CA LEU A 119 4.83 2.71 8.81
C LEU A 119 5.74 3.82 8.21
N GLU A 120 5.63 5.07 8.65
CA GLU A 120 6.56 6.13 8.20
C GLU A 120 7.99 5.86 8.65
N GLU A 121 8.18 5.43 9.90
CA GLU A 121 9.48 4.99 10.43
C GLU A 121 10.04 3.80 9.63
N ARG A 122 9.19 2.82 9.32
CA ARG A 122 9.59 1.66 8.51
C ARG A 122 9.96 2.02 7.06
N LEU A 123 9.29 3.00 6.46
CA LEU A 123 9.66 3.55 5.15
C LEU A 123 10.95 4.35 5.23
N ALA A 124 11.22 5.04 6.34
CA ALA A 124 12.50 5.72 6.57
C ALA A 124 13.67 4.71 6.59
N GLU A 125 13.49 3.54 7.21
CA GLU A 125 14.48 2.46 7.15
C GLU A 125 14.78 2.04 5.71
N ALA A 126 13.75 1.95 4.85
CA ALA A 126 13.92 1.61 3.44
C ALA A 126 14.62 2.71 2.63
N ALA A 127 14.30 3.98 2.88
CA ALA A 127 15.00 5.12 2.28
C ALA A 127 16.50 5.11 2.61
N MET A 128 16.86 4.64 3.81
CA MET A 128 18.24 4.51 4.29
C MET A 128 18.90 3.17 3.93
N GLY A 129 18.25 2.31 3.15
CA GLY A 129 18.78 1.01 2.75
C GLY A 129 18.85 -0.05 3.86
N ARG A 130 18.19 0.19 5.00
CA ARG A 130 18.09 -0.71 6.16
C ARG A 130 16.86 -1.61 6.13
N ALA A 131 15.92 -1.36 5.22
CA ALA A 131 14.77 -2.21 4.93
C ALA A 131 14.48 -2.25 3.43
N PHE A 132 13.60 -3.15 3.00
CA PHE A 132 13.08 -3.23 1.63
C PHE A 132 11.56 -3.23 1.65
N VAL A 133 10.90 -2.43 0.81
CA VAL A 133 9.44 -2.36 0.72
C VAL A 133 8.93 -3.37 -0.30
N LEU A 134 8.00 -4.22 0.12
CA LEU A 134 7.18 -5.06 -0.76
C LEU A 134 5.75 -4.52 -0.70
N GLN A 135 5.34 -3.84 -1.76
CA GLN A 135 3.96 -3.42 -1.96
C GLN A 135 3.29 -4.29 -3.02
N GLY A 136 2.14 -4.87 -2.72
CA GLY A 136 1.49 -5.83 -3.63
C GLY A 136 0.00 -6.04 -3.35
N GLY A 137 -0.75 -6.35 -4.39
CA GLY A 137 -2.16 -6.75 -4.31
C GLY A 137 -2.88 -6.53 -5.63
N ASP A 138 -4.20 -6.38 -5.58
CA ASP A 138 -5.01 -6.25 -6.79
C ASP A 138 -4.77 -4.92 -7.53
N CYS A 139 -5.02 -4.94 -8.84
CA CYS A 139 -5.04 -3.73 -9.66
C CYS A 139 -6.18 -2.81 -9.21
N ALA A 140 -7.40 -3.37 -9.15
CA ALA A 140 -8.58 -2.76 -8.57
C ALA A 140 -9.37 -3.85 -7.82
N GLU A 141 -9.76 -3.58 -6.58
CA GLU A 141 -10.68 -4.44 -5.84
C GLU A 141 -12.10 -4.32 -6.42
N SER A 142 -12.87 -5.41 -6.39
CA SER A 142 -14.26 -5.42 -6.81
C SER A 142 -15.21 -5.83 -5.68
N PHE A 143 -16.41 -5.27 -5.71
CA PHE A 143 -17.52 -5.66 -4.85
C PHE A 143 -18.08 -7.04 -5.17
N LYS A 144 -17.91 -7.52 -6.42
CA LYS A 144 -18.34 -8.86 -6.85
C LYS A 144 -17.38 -9.94 -6.34
N GLU A 145 -16.09 -9.63 -6.25
CA GLU A 145 -15.04 -10.57 -5.84
C GLU A 145 -14.74 -10.52 -4.32
N PHE A 146 -15.65 -9.98 -3.52
CA PHE A 146 -15.50 -9.85 -2.08
C PHE A 146 -15.67 -11.21 -1.37
N ASN A 147 -14.56 -11.93 -1.23
CA ASN A 147 -14.50 -13.23 -0.58
C ASN A 147 -13.26 -13.35 0.32
N ALA A 148 -13.43 -13.91 1.51
CA ALA A 148 -12.35 -14.23 2.45
C ALA A 148 -11.23 -15.07 1.82
N ASN A 149 -11.55 -15.99 0.89
CA ASN A 149 -10.55 -16.79 0.18
C ASN A 149 -9.62 -15.92 -0.68
N ASN A 150 -10.17 -14.98 -1.46
CA ASN A 150 -9.36 -14.09 -2.31
C ASN A 150 -8.43 -13.22 -1.45
N ILE A 151 -8.98 -12.63 -0.38
CA ILE A 151 -8.22 -11.82 0.59
C ILE A 151 -7.09 -12.65 1.21
N ARG A 152 -7.42 -13.86 1.70
CA ARG A 152 -6.44 -14.78 2.29
C ARG A 152 -5.34 -15.16 1.30
N ASP A 153 -5.69 -15.48 0.07
CA ASP A 153 -4.75 -16.00 -0.93
C ASP A 153 -3.79 -14.89 -1.41
N THR A 154 -4.30 -13.68 -1.64
CA THR A 154 -3.45 -12.50 -1.91
C THR A 154 -2.54 -12.17 -0.72
N PHE A 155 -3.09 -12.18 0.50
CA PHE A 155 -2.29 -11.98 1.71
C PHE A 155 -1.21 -13.06 1.88
N ARG A 156 -1.53 -14.32 1.57
CA ARG A 156 -0.60 -15.45 1.61
C ARG A 156 0.58 -15.23 0.67
N ILE A 157 0.35 -14.85 -0.59
CA ILE A 157 1.45 -14.60 -1.53
C ILE A 157 2.30 -13.42 -1.06
N LEU A 158 1.69 -12.33 -0.56
CA LEU A 158 2.43 -11.20 -0.02
C LEU A 158 3.35 -11.62 1.16
N LEU A 159 2.87 -12.49 2.05
CA LEU A 159 3.68 -13.06 3.13
C LEU A 159 4.80 -13.99 2.61
N GLN A 160 4.51 -14.86 1.64
CA GLN A 160 5.51 -15.79 1.07
C GLN A 160 6.62 -15.03 0.35
N MET A 161 6.29 -14.06 -0.50
CA MET A 161 7.26 -13.18 -1.13
C MET A 161 8.07 -12.41 -0.09
N GLY A 162 7.41 -11.88 0.95
CA GLY A 162 8.08 -11.18 2.05
C GLY A 162 9.09 -12.06 2.77
N ALA A 163 8.79 -13.34 3.00
CA ALA A 163 9.71 -14.31 3.59
C ALA A 163 10.90 -14.60 2.65
N VAL A 164 10.66 -14.87 1.37
CA VAL A 164 11.72 -15.09 0.37
C VAL A 164 12.68 -13.90 0.30
N LEU A 165 12.14 -12.68 0.23
CA LEU A 165 12.94 -11.45 0.20
C LEU A 165 13.73 -11.24 1.50
N MET A 166 13.12 -11.51 2.65
CA MET A 166 13.75 -11.34 3.95
C MET A 166 14.90 -12.34 4.16
N PHE A 167 14.67 -13.63 3.90
CA PHE A 167 15.70 -14.67 4.09
C PHE A 167 16.75 -14.63 2.99
N GLY A 168 16.34 -14.52 1.73
CA GLY A 168 17.25 -14.50 0.60
C GLY A 168 18.06 -13.20 0.52
N GLY A 169 17.43 -12.05 0.75
CA GLY A 169 18.06 -10.73 0.73
C GLY A 169 18.75 -10.32 2.04
N GLN A 170 18.42 -11.00 3.16
CA GLN A 170 18.94 -10.70 4.51
C GLN A 170 18.73 -9.24 4.91
N VAL A 171 17.54 -8.72 4.61
CA VAL A 171 17.10 -7.36 4.94
C VAL A 171 15.66 -7.40 5.46
N PRO A 172 15.29 -6.60 6.47
CA PRO A 172 13.89 -6.48 6.90
C PRO A 172 12.98 -6.07 5.74
N VAL A 173 11.81 -6.71 5.63
CA VAL A 173 10.82 -6.40 4.57
C VAL A 173 9.58 -5.73 5.15
N VAL A 174 9.28 -4.52 4.66
CA VAL A 174 8.06 -3.76 4.96
C VAL A 174 6.98 -4.19 3.97
N LYS A 175 5.90 -4.80 4.47
CA LYS A 175 4.83 -5.35 3.65
C LYS A 175 3.65 -4.37 3.60
N VAL A 176 3.24 -3.97 2.41
CA VAL A 176 2.14 -3.03 2.19
C VAL A 176 1.14 -3.64 1.20
N GLY A 177 -0.08 -3.93 1.64
CA GLY A 177 -1.12 -4.48 0.78
C GLY A 177 -1.79 -3.40 -0.09
N ARG A 178 -2.00 -3.67 -1.38
CA ARG A 178 -2.99 -2.97 -2.21
C ARG A 178 -4.35 -3.64 -1.97
N MET A 179 -4.91 -3.40 -0.78
CA MET A 179 -6.11 -4.07 -0.26
C MET A 179 -6.86 -3.11 0.66
N ALA A 180 -8.16 -3.34 0.84
CA ALA A 180 -9.02 -2.54 1.73
C ALA A 180 -9.14 -1.06 1.33
N GLY A 181 -9.29 -0.77 0.03
CA GLY A 181 -9.61 0.58 -0.44
C GLY A 181 -9.29 0.88 -1.91
N GLN A 182 -8.74 -0.08 -2.66
CA GLN A 182 -8.28 0.11 -4.04
C GLN A 182 -9.44 -0.03 -5.04
N PHE A 183 -10.52 0.74 -4.84
CA PHE A 183 -11.78 0.63 -5.60
C PHE A 183 -11.97 1.69 -6.69
N ALA A 184 -11.05 2.65 -6.83
CA ALA A 184 -11.12 3.69 -7.85
C ALA A 184 -9.97 3.57 -8.86
N LYS A 185 -10.25 3.81 -10.14
CA LYS A 185 -9.29 3.70 -11.24
C LYS A 185 -9.35 4.94 -12.16
N PRO A 186 -8.20 5.58 -12.46
CA PRO A 186 -8.14 6.62 -13.48
C PRO A 186 -8.34 6.02 -14.88
N ARG A 187 -8.88 6.82 -15.80
CA ARG A 187 -9.13 6.40 -17.19
C ARG A 187 -8.52 7.40 -18.16
N SER A 188 -7.89 6.88 -19.22
CA SER A 188 -7.37 7.69 -20.32
C SER A 188 -8.50 8.45 -21.02
N ASP A 189 -9.60 7.74 -21.30
CA ASP A 189 -10.78 8.27 -21.95
C ASP A 189 -11.98 8.26 -21.00
N ALA A 190 -12.76 9.34 -21.04
CA ALA A 190 -13.98 9.47 -20.23
C ALA A 190 -15.08 8.50 -20.67
N PHE A 191 -15.05 8.07 -21.93
CA PHE A 191 -16.05 7.18 -22.53
C PHE A 191 -15.39 5.91 -23.07
N GLU A 192 -16.15 4.82 -23.03
CA GLU A 192 -15.83 3.53 -23.59
C GLU A 192 -16.87 3.21 -24.67
N GLU A 193 -16.40 2.77 -25.85
CA GLU A 193 -17.25 2.40 -26.97
C GLU A 193 -17.11 0.92 -27.27
N ARG A 194 -18.23 0.22 -27.39
CA ARG A 194 -18.31 -1.19 -27.78
C ARG A 194 -19.49 -1.37 -28.72
N ASP A 195 -19.26 -2.04 -29.85
CA ASP A 195 -20.29 -2.34 -30.85
C ASP A 195 -21.16 -1.12 -31.26
N GLY A 196 -20.52 0.06 -31.38
CA GLY A 196 -21.16 1.32 -31.75
C GLY A 196 -21.94 2.03 -30.63
N VAL A 197 -21.99 1.46 -29.42
CA VAL A 197 -22.60 2.09 -28.23
C VAL A 197 -21.50 2.75 -27.40
N LYS A 198 -21.69 4.03 -27.06
CA LYS A 198 -20.74 4.84 -26.27
C LYS A 198 -21.30 5.12 -24.88
N LEU A 199 -20.61 4.63 -23.84
CA LEU A 199 -20.99 4.81 -22.43
C LEU A 199 -19.85 5.41 -21.60
N PRO A 200 -20.12 5.99 -20.42
CA PRO A 200 -19.06 6.39 -19.50
C PRO A 200 -18.12 5.23 -19.18
N SER A 201 -16.83 5.51 -19.13
CA SER A 201 -15.81 4.53 -18.74
C SER A 201 -16.04 4.04 -17.32
N TYR A 202 -15.86 2.73 -17.09
CA TYR A 202 -15.78 2.16 -15.75
C TYR A 202 -14.60 2.76 -14.97
N ARG A 203 -14.85 3.39 -13.82
CA ARG A 203 -13.86 4.10 -12.99
C ARG A 203 -13.56 3.36 -11.67
N GLY A 204 -13.92 2.08 -11.60
CA GLY A 204 -13.80 1.30 -10.39
C GLY A 204 -15.10 1.31 -9.57
N ASP A 205 -15.28 0.26 -8.77
CA ASP A 205 -16.51 -0.01 -8.05
C ASP A 205 -16.90 1.09 -7.04
N ASN A 206 -15.95 1.95 -6.62
CA ASN A 206 -16.24 3.11 -5.79
C ASN A 206 -17.04 4.21 -6.51
N VAL A 207 -17.08 4.17 -7.85
CA VAL A 207 -17.69 5.20 -8.70
C VAL A 207 -18.90 4.66 -9.44
N ASN A 208 -18.70 3.63 -10.27
CA ASN A 208 -19.74 3.04 -11.12
C ASN A 208 -19.49 1.54 -11.29
N GLY A 209 -20.42 0.83 -11.94
CA GLY A 209 -20.35 -0.60 -12.20
C GLY A 209 -19.55 -0.96 -13.46
N ASP A 210 -19.04 -2.18 -13.48
CA ASP A 210 -18.26 -2.76 -14.57
C ASP A 210 -19.12 -3.13 -15.79
N ASP A 211 -20.36 -3.55 -15.57
CA ASP A 211 -21.28 -3.97 -16.64
C ASP A 211 -21.46 -2.85 -17.69
N PHE A 212 -21.44 -3.22 -18.97
CA PHE A 212 -21.55 -2.28 -20.09
C PHE A 212 -23.02 -1.97 -20.41
N ASN A 213 -23.68 -1.24 -19.50
CA ASN A 213 -25.03 -0.72 -19.69
C ASN A 213 -25.17 0.67 -19.03
N GLU A 214 -26.12 1.46 -19.50
CA GLU A 214 -26.32 2.84 -19.05
C GLU A 214 -26.45 2.95 -17.52
N LYS A 215 -27.35 2.15 -16.93
CA LYS A 215 -27.60 2.14 -15.48
C LYS A 215 -26.33 1.85 -14.67
N SER A 216 -25.54 0.86 -15.07
CA SER A 216 -24.32 0.50 -14.36
C SER A 216 -23.23 1.57 -14.52
N ARG A 217 -23.19 2.33 -15.62
CA ARG A 217 -22.13 3.31 -15.89
C ARG A 217 -22.35 4.69 -15.30
N VAL A 218 -23.58 5.01 -14.87
CA VAL A 218 -23.88 6.23 -14.10
C VAL A 218 -23.15 6.19 -12.75
N PRO A 219 -22.38 7.23 -12.39
CA PRO A 219 -21.77 7.33 -11.07
C PRO A 219 -22.80 7.36 -9.93
N ASP A 220 -22.58 6.54 -8.91
CA ASP A 220 -23.48 6.37 -7.76
C ASP A 220 -22.73 6.65 -6.45
N PRO A 221 -23.07 7.73 -5.70
CA PRO A 221 -22.36 8.09 -4.49
C PRO A 221 -22.50 7.05 -3.38
N GLN A 222 -23.59 6.24 -3.34
CA GLN A 222 -23.80 5.20 -2.33
C GLN A 222 -22.70 4.12 -2.36
N ARG A 223 -22.02 3.98 -3.51
CA ARG A 223 -20.87 3.08 -3.64
C ARG A 223 -19.73 3.43 -2.70
N MET A 224 -19.60 4.67 -2.25
CA MET A 224 -18.58 5.06 -1.26
C MET A 224 -18.85 4.44 0.12
N ILE A 225 -20.11 4.33 0.54
CA ILE A 225 -20.49 3.66 1.79
C ILE A 225 -20.19 2.15 1.67
N ARG A 226 -20.53 1.56 0.53
CA ARG A 226 -20.23 0.15 0.25
C ARG A 226 -18.73 -0.13 0.22
N ALA A 227 -17.93 0.73 -0.42
CA ALA A 227 -16.49 0.64 -0.44
C ALA A 227 -15.89 0.77 0.96
N TYR A 228 -16.41 1.67 1.79
CA TYR A 228 -16.01 1.79 3.20
C TYR A 228 -16.28 0.49 3.97
N ALA A 229 -17.51 -0.04 3.89
CA ALA A 229 -17.89 -1.27 4.60
C ALA A 229 -17.00 -2.46 4.18
N GLN A 230 -16.75 -2.60 2.88
CA GLN A 230 -15.87 -3.65 2.36
C GLN A 230 -14.41 -3.43 2.81
N SER A 231 -13.92 -2.19 2.81
CA SER A 231 -12.57 -1.86 3.28
C SER A 231 -12.36 -2.24 4.74
N VAL A 232 -13.30 -1.87 5.62
CA VAL A 232 -13.24 -2.21 7.05
C VAL A 232 -13.30 -3.73 7.25
N ALA A 233 -14.20 -4.43 6.56
CA ALA A 233 -14.32 -5.88 6.67
C ALA A 233 -13.05 -6.61 6.18
N THR A 234 -12.48 -6.19 5.04
CA THR A 234 -11.22 -6.71 4.51
C THR A 234 -10.07 -6.46 5.49
N LEU A 235 -9.93 -5.24 6.00
CA LEU A 235 -8.84 -4.91 6.92
C LEU A 235 -8.98 -5.63 8.27
N ASN A 236 -10.20 -5.79 8.78
CA ASN A 236 -10.45 -6.58 9.98
C ASN A 236 -10.00 -8.03 9.80
N LEU A 237 -10.31 -8.65 8.66
CA LEU A 237 -9.86 -10.00 8.33
C LEU A 237 -8.32 -10.08 8.20
N LEU A 238 -7.70 -9.10 7.54
CA LEU A 238 -6.25 -9.01 7.42
C LEU A 238 -5.57 -8.87 8.79
N ARG A 239 -6.12 -8.06 9.69
CA ARG A 239 -5.64 -7.94 11.08
C ARG A 239 -5.76 -9.26 11.81
N ALA A 240 -6.89 -9.95 11.69
CA ALA A 240 -7.10 -11.26 12.29
C ALA A 240 -6.10 -12.30 11.75
N PHE A 241 -5.75 -12.28 10.47
CA PHE A 241 -4.69 -13.13 9.94
C PHE A 241 -3.30 -12.74 10.46
N ALA A 242 -3.00 -11.44 10.53
CA ALA A 242 -1.71 -10.95 10.99
C ALA A 242 -1.44 -11.27 12.48
N THR A 243 -2.44 -11.17 13.36
CA THR A 243 -2.27 -11.37 14.81
C THR A 243 -2.74 -12.73 15.30
N GLY A 244 -3.76 -13.32 14.66
CA GLY A 244 -4.39 -14.59 15.05
C GLY A 244 -3.64 -15.85 14.64
N GLY A 245 -2.33 -15.75 14.38
CA GLY A 245 -1.47 -16.90 14.13
C GLY A 245 -1.43 -17.43 12.69
N TYR A 246 -2.14 -16.80 11.74
CA TYR A 246 -1.95 -17.09 10.31
C TYR A 246 -0.60 -16.55 9.82
N ALA A 247 -0.20 -15.37 10.32
CA ALA A 247 1.16 -14.85 10.17
C ALA A 247 2.13 -15.34 11.26
N ALA A 248 1.71 -16.20 12.21
CA ALA A 248 2.62 -16.73 13.20
C ALA A 248 3.66 -17.63 12.54
N MET A 249 4.90 -17.34 12.90
CA MET A 249 6.13 -17.84 12.30
C MET A 249 6.29 -19.36 12.33
N GLN A 250 5.51 -20.11 13.12
CA GLN A 250 5.53 -21.58 13.09
C GLN A 250 4.96 -22.19 11.80
N ARG A 251 4.15 -21.46 11.03
CA ARG A 251 3.71 -21.88 9.68
C ARG A 251 4.61 -21.34 8.56
N VAL A 252 5.61 -20.52 8.91
CA VAL A 252 6.55 -19.87 7.98
C VAL A 252 8.03 -20.13 8.39
N THR A 253 8.24 -21.02 9.37
CA THR A 253 9.50 -21.49 9.98
C THR A 253 10.34 -20.45 10.77
N GLN A 254 10.13 -20.45 12.11
CA GLN A 254 10.99 -20.08 13.26
C GLN A 254 11.72 -18.70 13.29
N TRP A 255 11.29 -17.76 14.17
CA TRP A 255 12.17 -16.85 14.95
C TRP A 255 11.46 -15.93 15.97
N ASN A 256 12.29 -15.43 16.90
CA ASN A 256 11.99 -14.66 18.11
C ASN A 256 11.56 -13.20 17.83
N LEU A 257 10.73 -12.66 18.71
CA LEU A 257 10.31 -11.26 18.73
C LEU A 257 10.65 -10.66 20.10
N ASP A 258 11.53 -9.66 20.09
CA ASP A 258 11.57 -8.65 21.15
C ASP A 258 10.53 -7.57 20.80
N PHE A 259 9.68 -7.23 21.78
CA PHE A 259 8.71 -6.15 21.69
C PHE A 259 9.16 -4.97 22.54
N MET A 260 9.00 -3.74 22.01
CA MET A 260 9.20 -2.47 22.71
C MET A 260 7.87 -1.75 22.90
N ASP A 261 7.69 -1.23 24.11
CA ASP A 261 6.79 -0.14 24.52
C ASP A 261 7.02 1.12 23.68
N HIS A 262 6.00 1.96 23.48
CA HIS A 262 6.13 3.43 23.58
C HIS A 262 4.78 4.18 23.72
N ASN A 263 4.85 5.25 24.53
CA ASN A 263 3.81 6.22 24.87
C ASN A 263 3.31 7.04 23.67
N GLU A 264 2.01 7.38 23.69
CA GLU A 264 1.37 8.25 22.70
C GLU A 264 1.45 9.73 23.10
N GLN A 265 2.07 10.57 22.26
CA GLN A 265 1.87 12.02 22.27
C GLN A 265 1.07 12.44 21.02
N GLY A 266 0.05 13.26 21.23
CA GLY A 266 -0.99 13.61 20.25
C GLY A 266 -0.57 14.61 19.17
N ASP A 267 0.38 14.24 18.32
CA ASP A 267 0.68 14.98 17.10
C ASP A 267 -0.24 14.61 15.93
N ARG A 268 -0.62 15.62 15.12
CA ARG A 268 -1.38 15.46 13.88
C ARG A 268 -0.72 14.39 13.00
N CYS A 269 -1.46 13.32 12.71
CA CYS A 269 -0.98 12.32 11.76
C CYS A 269 -0.99 12.86 10.34
N HIS A 270 0.20 13.01 9.79
CA HIS A 270 0.38 13.27 8.39
C HIS A 270 0.40 11.94 7.64
N LEU A 271 -0.59 11.67 6.76
CA LEU A 271 -0.59 10.48 5.90
C LEU A 271 0.66 10.49 4.98
N LYS A 272 1.33 9.36 4.77
CA LYS A 272 2.50 9.29 3.86
C LYS A 272 2.06 9.51 2.42
N ILE A 273 2.96 10.06 1.62
CA ILE A 273 2.63 10.46 0.26
C ILE A 273 3.45 9.63 -0.71
N LEU A 274 2.75 8.78 -1.45
CA LEU A 274 3.28 8.01 -2.55
C LEU A 274 2.84 8.71 -3.83
N PHE A 275 3.74 8.93 -4.77
CA PHE A 275 3.34 9.33 -6.12
C PHE A 275 4.13 8.58 -7.19
N LEU A 276 3.42 8.36 -8.30
CA LEU A 276 3.89 7.59 -9.45
C LEU A 276 4.64 8.51 -10.39
N VAL A 277 5.80 8.05 -10.87
CA VAL A 277 6.69 8.80 -11.73
C VAL A 277 6.95 8.00 -13.00
N SER A 278 6.57 8.57 -14.15
CA SER A 278 6.86 7.99 -15.47
C SER A 278 8.11 8.60 -16.10
N ASP A 279 8.46 8.06 -17.27
CA ASP A 279 9.53 8.51 -18.17
C ASP A 279 9.46 10.00 -18.57
N LYS A 280 8.28 10.63 -18.41
CA LYS A 280 8.01 12.03 -18.73
C LYS A 280 8.32 13.00 -17.58
N MET A 281 8.64 12.50 -16.39
CA MET A 281 8.92 13.37 -15.25
C MET A 281 10.20 14.18 -15.45
N ASN A 282 10.08 15.50 -15.27
CA ASN A 282 11.23 16.38 -15.26
C ASN A 282 11.90 16.38 -13.86
N PRO A 283 13.24 16.24 -13.76
CA PRO A 283 13.95 16.30 -12.48
C PRO A 283 13.67 17.56 -11.65
N SER A 284 13.55 18.75 -12.26
CA SER A 284 13.29 19.99 -11.51
C SER A 284 11.88 20.02 -10.92
N ASP A 285 10.91 19.47 -11.64
CA ASP A 285 9.52 19.44 -11.18
C ASP A 285 9.34 18.39 -10.09
N LEU A 286 10.07 17.27 -10.18
CA LEU A 286 10.15 16.29 -9.11
C LEU A 286 10.65 16.91 -7.81
N VAL A 287 11.75 17.68 -7.85
CA VAL A 287 12.29 18.35 -6.65
C VAL A 287 11.28 19.34 -6.08
N LYS A 288 10.67 20.19 -6.90
CA LYS A 288 9.62 21.13 -6.45
C LYS A 288 8.45 20.40 -5.78
N LEU A 289 8.02 19.28 -6.36
CA LEU A 289 6.94 18.47 -5.80
C LEU A 289 7.32 17.90 -4.43
N ILE A 290 8.55 17.40 -4.28
CA ILE A 290 9.06 16.91 -3.00
C ILE A 290 9.12 18.05 -1.97
N GLU A 291 9.59 19.26 -2.33
CA GLU A 291 9.61 20.41 -1.42
C GLU A 291 8.21 20.79 -0.90
N ILE A 292 7.19 20.70 -1.76
CA ILE A 292 5.79 20.96 -1.38
C ILE A 292 5.26 19.88 -0.43
N LEU A 293 5.56 18.61 -0.71
CA LEU A 293 4.97 17.47 0.00
C LEU A 293 5.75 17.03 1.25
N ASN A 294 7.03 17.41 1.34
CA ASN A 294 7.96 17.09 2.42
C ASN A 294 8.80 18.30 2.83
N PRO A 295 8.17 19.40 3.28
CA PRO A 295 8.88 20.64 3.60
C PRO A 295 9.89 20.48 4.75
N SER A 296 9.68 19.52 5.64
CA SER A 296 10.60 19.19 6.75
C SER A 296 11.65 18.13 6.39
N ASN A 297 11.69 17.68 5.13
CA ASN A 297 12.59 16.63 4.64
C ASN A 297 12.63 15.38 5.55
N LYS A 298 11.46 14.97 6.05
CA LYS A 298 11.34 13.82 6.95
C LYS A 298 11.57 12.52 6.16
N PRO A 299 12.54 11.66 6.54
CA PRO A 299 12.69 10.34 5.91
C PRO A 299 11.41 9.50 6.03
N GLY A 300 11.13 8.69 5.01
CA GLY A 300 9.93 7.83 4.97
C GLY A 300 8.61 8.56 4.64
N ARG A 301 8.62 9.90 4.63
CA ARG A 301 7.47 10.73 4.24
C ARG A 301 7.06 10.54 2.79
N ILE A 302 8.06 10.55 1.90
CA ILE A 302 7.90 10.48 0.46
C ILE A 302 8.43 9.17 -0.07
N THR A 303 7.60 8.53 -0.87
CA THR A 303 7.98 7.37 -1.65
C THR A 303 7.74 7.67 -3.13
N ILE A 304 8.79 7.59 -3.93
CA ILE A 304 8.74 7.78 -5.38
C ILE A 304 8.63 6.40 -6.00
N ILE A 305 7.53 6.15 -6.71
CA ILE A 305 7.31 4.89 -7.42
C ILE A 305 7.57 5.10 -8.91
N THR A 306 8.64 4.51 -9.42
CA THR A 306 9.11 4.65 -10.81
C THR A 306 8.46 3.59 -11.71
N ARG A 307 7.90 4.01 -12.84
CA ARG A 307 7.26 3.14 -13.85
C ARG A 307 7.58 3.64 -15.25
N MET A 308 8.61 3.09 -15.89
CA MET A 308 9.17 3.68 -17.12
C MET A 308 9.43 2.65 -18.23
N GLY A 309 9.43 1.36 -17.92
CA GLY A 309 10.01 0.33 -18.79
C GLY A 309 11.53 0.29 -18.67
N ALA A 310 12.13 -0.87 -18.94
CA ALA A 310 13.55 -1.13 -18.67
C ALA A 310 14.53 -0.17 -19.38
N GLU A 311 14.28 0.15 -20.65
CA GLU A 311 15.13 1.04 -21.45
C GLU A 311 15.09 2.47 -20.89
N ASN A 312 13.89 3.02 -20.70
CA ASN A 312 13.75 4.37 -20.15
C ASN A 312 14.25 4.44 -18.71
N MET A 313 14.11 3.37 -17.91
CA MET A 313 14.64 3.33 -16.55
C MET A 313 16.15 3.61 -16.54
N ARG A 314 16.91 2.95 -17.43
CA ARG A 314 18.37 3.15 -17.55
C ARG A 314 18.76 4.57 -17.96
N VAL A 315 17.92 5.23 -18.77
CA VAL A 315 18.20 6.57 -19.29
C VAL A 315 17.74 7.67 -18.33
N LYS A 316 16.53 7.55 -17.77
CA LYS A 316 15.83 8.65 -17.07
C LYS A 316 16.06 8.64 -15.56
N LEU A 317 16.05 7.47 -14.92
CA LEU A 317 16.17 7.37 -13.47
C LEU A 317 17.48 7.98 -12.91
N PRO A 318 18.66 7.84 -13.54
CA PRO A 318 19.88 8.48 -13.05
C PRO A 318 19.73 9.99 -12.83
N HIS A 319 19.08 10.67 -13.77
CA HIS A 319 18.85 12.12 -13.71
C HIS A 319 17.95 12.51 -12.53
N LEU A 320 16.90 11.72 -12.27
CA LEU A 320 16.00 11.94 -11.14
C LEU A 320 16.71 11.71 -9.80
N ILE A 321 17.48 10.63 -9.68
CA ILE A 321 18.26 10.32 -8.47
C ILE A 321 19.24 11.45 -8.16
N ARG A 322 19.99 11.93 -9.17
CA ARG A 322 20.95 13.03 -9.00
C ARG A 322 20.26 14.33 -8.60
N ALA A 323 19.13 14.67 -9.20
CA ALA A 323 18.39 15.88 -8.84
C ALA A 323 17.88 15.84 -7.39
N VAL A 324 17.27 14.73 -6.97
CA VAL A 324 16.81 14.56 -5.59
C VAL A 324 17.98 14.62 -4.61
N ARG A 325 19.09 13.92 -4.91
CA ARG A 325 20.32 13.96 -4.10
C ARG A 325 20.87 15.38 -3.97
N ASN A 326 20.98 16.11 -5.08
CA ASN A 326 21.51 17.48 -5.09
C ASN A 326 20.62 18.46 -4.33
N SER A 327 19.31 18.17 -4.22
CA SER A 327 18.38 18.94 -3.40
C SER A 327 18.43 18.60 -1.90
N GLY A 328 19.25 17.61 -1.50
CA GLY A 328 19.36 17.14 -0.11
C GLY A 328 18.12 16.39 0.39
N GLN A 329 17.17 16.07 -0.48
CA GLN A 329 15.90 15.44 -0.11
C GLN A 329 16.05 13.93 0.10
N ILE A 330 15.38 13.40 1.12
CA ILE A 330 15.37 11.98 1.46
C ILE A 330 14.04 11.37 1.04
N VAL A 331 14.12 10.37 0.17
CA VAL A 331 12.95 9.69 -0.40
C VAL A 331 13.17 8.18 -0.44
N THR A 332 12.08 7.43 -0.39
CA THR A 332 12.12 5.98 -0.64
C THR A 332 11.91 5.74 -2.13
N TRP A 333 12.86 5.09 -2.81
CA TRP A 333 12.71 4.72 -4.21
C TRP A 333 12.08 3.34 -4.33
N ILE A 334 10.99 3.24 -5.08
CA ILE A 334 10.31 1.99 -5.39
C ILE A 334 10.18 1.87 -6.91
N THR A 335 10.27 0.65 -7.44
CA THR A 335 9.93 0.37 -8.84
C THR A 335 8.57 -0.30 -8.94
N ASP A 336 7.79 0.16 -9.91
CA ASP A 336 6.55 -0.44 -10.40
C ASP A 336 6.80 -0.95 -11.82
N PRO A 337 7.27 -2.20 -11.95
CA PRO A 337 7.60 -2.79 -13.25
C PRO A 337 6.36 -3.28 -14.01
N MET A 338 5.15 -2.94 -13.55
CA MET A 338 3.91 -3.46 -14.11
C MET A 338 3.33 -2.48 -15.15
N HIS A 339 3.11 -1.23 -14.73
CA HIS A 339 2.33 -0.28 -15.50
C HIS A 339 3.05 0.23 -16.76
N GLY A 340 4.39 0.29 -16.74
CA GLY A 340 5.20 0.69 -17.90
C GLY A 340 5.28 -0.37 -19.01
N ASN A 341 4.91 -1.62 -18.71
CA ASN A 341 5.16 -2.78 -19.59
C ASN A 341 3.87 -3.44 -20.12
N THR A 342 2.76 -2.70 -20.17
CA THR A 342 1.48 -3.25 -20.65
C THR A 342 1.41 -3.19 -22.17
N ILE A 343 1.07 -4.33 -22.78
CA ILE A 343 0.86 -4.49 -24.23
C ILE A 343 -0.55 -5.02 -24.52
N LYS A 344 -0.99 -4.96 -25.77
CA LYS A 344 -2.24 -5.58 -26.24
C LYS A 344 -1.90 -6.86 -27.02
N ALA A 345 -2.47 -7.99 -26.60
CA ALA A 345 -2.33 -9.28 -27.25
C ALA A 345 -3.12 -9.33 -28.57
N PRO A 346 -2.82 -10.28 -29.48
CA PRO A 346 -3.57 -10.47 -30.73
C PRO A 346 -5.09 -10.69 -30.51
N CYS A 347 -5.46 -11.37 -29.42
CA CYS A 347 -6.86 -11.58 -29.01
C CYS A 347 -7.55 -10.31 -28.47
N GLY A 348 -6.84 -9.18 -28.39
CA GLY A 348 -7.36 -7.89 -27.93
C GLY A 348 -7.27 -7.65 -26.43
N LEU A 349 -6.97 -8.68 -25.62
CA LEU A 349 -6.73 -8.55 -24.19
C LEU A 349 -5.44 -7.79 -23.90
N LYS A 350 -5.41 -7.06 -22.78
CA LYS A 350 -4.16 -6.50 -22.28
C LYS A 350 -3.35 -7.62 -21.64
N THR A 351 -2.03 -7.56 -21.75
CA THR A 351 -1.14 -8.45 -21.02
C THR A 351 0.18 -7.75 -20.73
N ARG A 352 1.05 -8.38 -19.95
CA ARG A 352 2.39 -7.89 -19.61
C ARG A 352 3.37 -9.07 -19.77
N PRO A 353 4.41 -8.93 -20.59
CA PRO A 353 5.46 -9.95 -20.65
C PRO A 353 6.26 -9.98 -19.35
N PHE A 354 6.34 -11.15 -18.71
CA PHE A 354 7.11 -11.35 -17.49
C PHE A 354 8.58 -10.93 -17.64
N ASP A 355 9.18 -11.19 -18.81
CA ASP A 355 10.56 -10.79 -19.10
C ASP A 355 10.75 -9.26 -19.11
N SER A 356 9.76 -8.51 -19.59
CA SER A 356 9.78 -7.04 -19.55
C SER A 356 9.68 -6.51 -18.12
N ILE A 357 8.81 -7.12 -17.30
CA ILE A 357 8.68 -6.82 -15.87
C ILE A 357 10.03 -7.06 -15.18
N LEU A 358 10.63 -8.22 -15.42
CA LEU A 358 11.92 -8.59 -14.87
C LEU A 358 13.06 -7.67 -15.35
N ALA A 359 13.05 -7.28 -16.63
CA ALA A 359 14.03 -6.38 -17.20
C ALA A 359 14.00 -4.99 -16.54
N GLU A 360 12.81 -4.47 -16.22
CA GLU A 360 12.67 -3.18 -15.50
C GLU A 360 13.15 -3.27 -14.06
N VAL A 361 12.84 -4.37 -13.35
CA VAL A 361 13.39 -4.61 -12.01
C VAL A 361 14.92 -4.66 -12.05
N ARG A 362 15.51 -5.39 -13.00
CA ARG A 362 16.97 -5.43 -13.17
C ARG A 362 17.55 -4.03 -13.44
N ALA A 363 16.95 -3.29 -14.37
CA ALA A 363 17.35 -1.92 -14.69
C ALA A 363 17.32 -1.00 -13.46
N PHE A 364 16.27 -1.09 -12.65
CA PHE A 364 16.13 -0.31 -11.41
C PHE A 364 17.28 -0.58 -10.44
N PHE A 365 17.61 -1.85 -10.17
CA PHE A 365 18.74 -2.20 -9.31
C PHE A 365 20.08 -1.76 -9.90
N ASP A 366 20.30 -1.97 -11.20
CA ASP A 366 21.55 -1.60 -11.87
C ASP A 366 21.79 -0.08 -11.81
N VAL A 367 20.75 0.73 -12.05
CA VAL A 367 20.84 2.20 -11.94
C VAL A 367 21.14 2.63 -10.50
N HIS A 368 20.49 2.04 -9.50
CA HIS A 368 20.78 2.35 -8.11
C HIS A 368 22.20 1.94 -7.69
N ASP A 369 22.70 0.80 -8.19
CA ASP A 369 24.08 0.36 -7.99
C ASP A 369 25.09 1.34 -8.62
N GLN A 370 24.82 1.82 -9.84
CA GLN A 370 25.66 2.79 -10.56
C GLN A 370 25.66 4.16 -9.89
N GLU A 371 24.49 4.62 -9.45
CA GLU A 371 24.33 5.93 -8.80
C GLU A 371 24.74 5.92 -7.32
N GLY A 372 25.05 4.77 -6.73
CA GLY A 372 25.35 4.68 -5.29
C GLY A 372 24.16 5.08 -4.41
N SER A 373 22.94 4.79 -4.85
CA SER A 373 21.68 5.07 -4.13
C SER A 373 20.97 3.76 -3.76
N HIS A 374 19.91 3.83 -2.95
CA HIS A 374 19.24 2.63 -2.42
C HIS A 374 18.00 2.23 -3.24
N PRO A 375 17.93 0.99 -3.77
CA PRO A 375 16.70 0.44 -4.31
C PRO A 375 15.77 0.06 -3.15
N GLY A 376 14.88 0.97 -2.78
CA GLY A 376 14.09 0.91 -1.54
C GLY A 376 12.92 -0.07 -1.56
N GLY A 377 12.44 -0.52 -2.72
CA GLY A 377 11.35 -1.49 -2.77
C GLY A 377 10.78 -1.77 -4.15
N ILE A 378 9.72 -2.58 -4.16
CA ILE A 378 8.95 -2.94 -5.35
C ILE A 378 7.43 -2.78 -5.11
N HIS A 379 6.72 -2.39 -6.16
CA HIS A 379 5.28 -2.24 -6.22
C HIS A 379 4.71 -3.13 -7.30
N LEU A 380 3.85 -4.09 -6.93
CA LEU A 380 3.35 -5.12 -7.84
C LEU A 380 1.82 -5.18 -7.86
N GLU A 381 1.28 -5.56 -9.02
CA GLU A 381 -0.09 -6.02 -9.16
C GLU A 381 -0.06 -7.55 -9.25
N MET A 382 -0.63 -8.21 -8.25
CA MET A 382 -0.51 -9.65 -8.05
C MET A 382 -1.74 -10.23 -7.35
N THR A 383 -2.00 -11.50 -7.58
CA THR A 383 -3.11 -12.24 -6.96
C THR A 383 -2.68 -13.64 -6.56
N GLY A 384 -3.27 -14.14 -5.46
CA GLY A 384 -3.11 -15.54 -5.05
C GLY A 384 -3.88 -16.52 -5.92
N GLN A 385 -4.76 -16.03 -6.79
CA GLN A 385 -5.53 -16.85 -7.72
C GLN A 385 -4.63 -17.41 -8.84
N ASN A 386 -5.04 -18.56 -9.38
CA ASN A 386 -4.38 -19.17 -10.52
C ASN A 386 -4.91 -18.56 -11.82
N VAL A 387 -4.40 -17.38 -12.17
CA VAL A 387 -4.81 -16.59 -13.35
C VAL A 387 -3.80 -16.70 -14.49
N THR A 388 -4.27 -16.42 -15.71
CA THR A 388 -3.46 -16.37 -16.94
C THR A 388 -3.46 -14.94 -17.51
N GLU A 389 -3.07 -13.96 -16.69
CA GLU A 389 -3.18 -12.54 -17.06
C GLU A 389 -1.86 -11.99 -17.67
N CYS A 390 -0.71 -12.35 -17.12
CA CYS A 390 0.62 -11.99 -17.65
C CYS A 390 1.25 -13.17 -18.41
N ILE A 391 1.79 -12.93 -19.61
CA ILE A 391 2.50 -13.94 -20.40
C ILE A 391 3.93 -14.20 -19.89
N GLY A 392 4.46 -15.39 -20.15
CA GLY A 392 5.80 -15.82 -19.75
C GLY A 392 5.86 -16.35 -18.31
N GLY A 393 7.06 -16.29 -17.73
CA GLY A 393 7.41 -16.93 -16.45
C GLY A 393 7.62 -18.43 -16.59
N SER A 394 8.01 -19.07 -15.47
CA SER A 394 8.38 -20.48 -15.39
C SER A 394 7.32 -21.49 -15.85
N ARG A 395 6.02 -21.16 -15.73
CA ARG A 395 4.91 -22.00 -16.22
C ARG A 395 4.50 -21.68 -17.68
N THR A 396 5.24 -20.80 -18.35
CA THR A 396 5.06 -20.34 -19.74
C THR A 396 3.60 -20.11 -20.11
N VAL A 397 3.02 -19.01 -19.61
CA VAL A 397 1.71 -18.53 -20.07
C VAL A 397 1.88 -17.89 -21.46
N THR A 398 1.13 -18.35 -22.45
CA THR A 398 1.15 -17.83 -23.82
C THR A 398 -0.01 -16.87 -24.09
N PHE A 399 -0.10 -16.31 -25.30
CA PHE A 399 -1.24 -15.48 -25.69
C PHE A 399 -2.55 -16.26 -25.75
N ASP A 400 -2.49 -17.56 -26.08
CA ASP A 400 -3.68 -18.41 -26.23
C ASP A 400 -4.30 -18.73 -24.86
N ASP A 401 -3.44 -18.92 -23.85
CA ASP A 401 -3.85 -19.19 -22.46
C ASP A 401 -4.54 -18.00 -21.79
N LEU A 402 -4.41 -16.79 -22.35
CA LEU A 402 -4.97 -15.58 -21.73
C LEU A 402 -6.47 -15.70 -21.54
N SER A 403 -7.19 -16.29 -22.50
CA SER A 403 -8.65 -16.37 -22.44
C SER A 403 -9.19 -17.35 -21.38
N ASP A 404 -8.34 -18.23 -20.83
CA ASP A 404 -8.78 -19.27 -19.89
C ASP A 404 -9.25 -18.69 -18.56
N ARG A 405 -8.43 -17.79 -17.96
CA ARG A 405 -8.59 -17.31 -16.58
C ARG A 405 -8.20 -15.85 -16.43
N TYR A 406 -8.70 -15.02 -17.36
CA TYR A 406 -8.57 -13.56 -17.30
C TYR A 406 -9.68 -12.96 -16.44
N HIS A 407 -9.42 -12.79 -15.15
CA HIS A 407 -10.46 -12.37 -14.18
C HIS A 407 -10.46 -10.85 -13.92
N THR A 408 -9.41 -10.13 -14.31
CA THR A 408 -9.34 -8.68 -14.13
C THR A 408 -10.11 -7.90 -15.20
N HIS A 409 -10.96 -6.97 -14.78
CA HIS A 409 -11.52 -5.94 -15.67
C HIS A 409 -10.57 -4.76 -15.89
N CYS A 410 -9.43 -4.76 -15.19
CA CYS A 410 -8.49 -3.67 -15.15
C CYS A 410 -7.20 -4.04 -15.87
N ASP A 411 -6.09 -4.11 -15.14
CA ASP A 411 -4.80 -4.45 -15.73
C ASP A 411 -4.36 -5.86 -15.30
N PRO A 412 -3.52 -6.55 -16.10
CA PRO A 412 -3.11 -7.92 -15.88
C PRO A 412 -2.21 -8.09 -14.65
N ARG A 413 -2.56 -8.99 -13.73
CA ARG A 413 -1.81 -9.25 -12.49
C ARG A 413 -0.82 -10.40 -12.68
N LEU A 414 0.24 -10.42 -11.88
CA LEU A 414 1.07 -11.61 -11.71
C LEU A 414 0.28 -12.66 -10.94
N ASN A 415 0.31 -13.91 -11.41
CA ASN A 415 -0.17 -15.03 -10.61
C ASN A 415 0.83 -15.40 -9.50
N ALA A 416 0.44 -16.33 -8.63
CA ALA A 416 1.26 -16.77 -7.50
C ALA A 416 2.66 -17.27 -7.90
N SER A 417 2.76 -18.08 -8.96
CA SER A 417 4.03 -18.64 -9.44
C SER A 417 4.98 -17.55 -9.96
N GLN A 418 4.48 -16.66 -10.82
CA GLN A 418 5.25 -15.54 -11.35
C GLN A 418 5.69 -14.57 -10.24
N SER A 419 4.82 -14.32 -9.26
CA SER A 419 5.13 -13.47 -8.10
C SER A 419 6.28 -14.03 -7.26
N LEU A 420 6.26 -15.34 -6.99
CA LEU A 420 7.32 -16.00 -6.22
C LEU A 420 8.64 -16.08 -7.00
N GLU A 421 8.58 -16.37 -8.30
CA GLU A 421 9.74 -16.36 -9.19
C GLU A 421 10.45 -14.99 -9.15
N LEU A 422 9.68 -13.91 -9.28
CA LEU A 422 10.21 -12.55 -9.18
C LEU A 422 10.82 -12.28 -7.79
N ALA A 423 10.20 -12.75 -6.72
CA ALA A 423 10.72 -12.60 -5.36
C ALA A 423 12.09 -13.26 -5.18
N PHE A 424 12.30 -14.47 -5.70
CA PHE A 424 13.59 -15.16 -5.64
C PHE A 424 14.69 -14.37 -6.38
N ILE A 425 14.38 -13.84 -7.56
CA ILE A 425 15.35 -13.07 -8.36
C ILE A 425 15.73 -11.77 -7.65
N ILE A 426 14.77 -11.06 -7.06
CA ILE A 426 15.04 -9.85 -6.28
C ILE A 426 15.86 -10.18 -5.03
N ALA A 427 15.53 -11.27 -4.33
CA ALA A 427 16.25 -11.70 -3.14
C ALA A 427 17.73 -12.00 -3.44
N GLU A 428 18.01 -12.66 -4.57
CA GLU A 428 19.38 -12.90 -5.04
C GLU A 428 20.12 -11.57 -5.29
N ARG A 429 19.44 -10.58 -5.89
CA ARG A 429 20.04 -9.28 -6.16
C ARG A 429 20.35 -8.50 -4.89
N LEU A 430 19.43 -8.50 -3.92
CA LEU A 430 19.62 -7.90 -2.59
C LEU A 430 20.83 -8.53 -1.88
N ARG A 431 20.95 -9.87 -1.91
CA ARG A 431 22.09 -10.60 -1.33
C ARG A 431 23.41 -10.20 -1.95
N LYS A 432 23.50 -10.18 -3.28
CA LYS A 432 24.71 -9.78 -4.04
C LYS A 432 25.16 -8.37 -3.66
N ARG A 433 24.22 -7.42 -3.59
CA ARG A 433 24.50 -6.03 -3.20
C ARG A 433 25.04 -5.94 -1.76
N ARG A 434 24.43 -6.66 -0.81
CA ARG A 434 24.89 -6.70 0.58
C ARG A 434 26.33 -7.21 0.68
N MET A 435 26.63 -8.33 0.01
CA MET A 435 27.98 -8.92 0.00
C MET A 435 29.02 -7.95 -0.58
N ARG A 436 28.69 -7.24 -1.67
CA ARG A 436 29.56 -6.20 -2.26
C ARG A 436 29.80 -5.03 -1.29
N SER A 437 28.77 -4.59 -0.56
CA SER A 437 28.91 -3.53 0.45
C SER A 437 29.83 -3.96 1.60
N THR A 438 29.74 -5.21 2.06
CA THR A 438 30.62 -5.73 3.12
C THR A 438 32.08 -5.78 2.67
N LEU A 439 32.34 -6.22 1.43
CA LEU A 439 33.68 -6.24 0.85
C LEU A 439 34.29 -4.83 0.74
N ASN A 440 33.53 -3.86 0.24
CA ASN A 440 33.99 -2.47 0.12
C ASN A 440 34.33 -1.82 1.47
N ASN A 441 33.60 -2.17 2.54
CA ASN A 441 33.89 -1.66 3.90
C ASN A 441 35.06 -2.39 4.59
N SER A 442 35.52 -3.52 4.05
CA SER A 442 36.63 -4.31 4.61
C SER A 442 37.99 -4.03 3.96
N LEU A 443 38.03 -3.24 2.88
CA LEU A 443 39.29 -2.80 2.27
C LEU A 443 39.85 -1.61 3.09
N PRO A 444 41.11 -1.66 3.54
CA PRO A 444 41.73 -0.52 4.20
C PRO A 444 41.73 0.68 3.25
N LEU A 445 41.39 1.85 3.78
CA LEU A 445 41.48 3.11 3.03
C LEU A 445 42.89 3.22 2.44
N PRO A 446 43.03 3.63 1.16
CA PRO A 446 44.35 3.87 0.59
C PRO A 446 45.10 4.88 1.47
N PRO A 447 46.41 4.68 1.72
CA PRO A 447 47.18 5.61 2.52
C PRO A 447 47.06 7.01 1.90
N LEU A 448 46.68 7.97 2.73
CA LEU A 448 46.65 9.38 2.37
C LEU A 448 48.06 9.74 1.87
N ALA A 449 48.18 9.98 0.56
CA ALA A 449 49.39 10.57 0.00
C ALA A 449 49.42 12.04 0.47
N PHE A 450 50.38 12.35 1.34
CA PHE A 450 50.76 13.72 1.71
C PHE A 450 51.65 14.33 0.62
#